data_AF-A0AAI9N2Q3-F1
#
_entry.id   AF-A0AAI9N2Q3-F1
#
_cell.length_a   1.000
_cell.length_b   1.000
_cell.length_c   1.000
_cell.angle_alpha   90.00
_cell.angle_beta   90.00
_cell.angle_gamma   90.00
#
_symmetry.space_group_name_H-M   'P 1'
#
loop_
_entity.id
_entity.type
_entity.pdbx_description
1 polymer ?
#
loop_
_entity_poly.entity_id
_entity_poly.type
_entity_poly.pdbx_seq_one_letter_code
_entity_poly.pdbx_strand_id
1 'polypeptide(L)'
;MLPWLILMSCAVLALFAADRAWLRHISREDRPLHDPEGYLEMTARMTELCHGDRGRVDALLALQRQRHPQATQAEVVRLAMRDLLEPQSSSHP
;
A
#
# COMPACT_ATOMS: atom_id res chain seq x y z
N MET A 1 33.62 -24.11 -31.64
CA MET A 1 32.29 -23.47 -31.70
C MET A 1 31.31 -24.07 -30.69
N LEU A 2 31.15 -25.39 -30.66
CA LEU A 2 30.31 -26.08 -29.67
C LEU A 2 30.58 -25.71 -28.20
N PRO A 3 31.83 -25.69 -27.68
CA PRO A 3 32.07 -25.36 -26.27
C PRO A 3 31.73 -23.90 -25.94
N TRP A 4 31.90 -22.99 -26.90
CA TRP A 4 31.54 -21.58 -26.73
C TRP A 4 30.03 -21.39 -26.64
N LEU A 5 29.28 -22.08 -27.50
CA LEU A 5 27.81 -22.06 -27.46
C LEU A 5 27.28 -22.65 -26.15
N ILE A 6 27.89 -23.75 -25.66
CA ILE A 6 27.53 -24.35 -24.37
C ILE A 6 27.79 -23.37 -23.23
N LEU A 7 28.94 -22.68 -23.20
CA LEU A 7 29.25 -21.69 -22.17
C LEU A 7 28.26 -20.51 -22.19
N MET A 8 27.88 -20.03 -23.38
CA MET A 8 26.88 -18.98 -23.53
C MET A 8 25.50 -19.44 -23.05
N SER A 9 25.08 -20.66 -23.40
CA SER A 9 23.83 -21.23 -22.91
C SER A 9 23.83 -21.39 -21.39
N CYS A 10 24.93 -21.86 -20.79
CA CYS A 10 25.07 -21.96 -19.35
C CYS A 10 25.00 -20.60 -18.67
N ALA A 11 25.64 -19.56 -19.23
CA ALA A 11 25.61 -18.21 -18.69
C ALA A 11 24.20 -17.62 -18.70
N VAL A 12 23.45 -17.79 -19.80
CA VAL A 12 22.06 -17.32 -19.91
C VAL A 12 21.16 -18.05 -18.91
N LEU A 13 21.32 -19.37 -18.78
CA LEU A 13 20.56 -20.16 -17.81
C LEU A 13 20.87 -19.76 -16.36
N ALA A 14 22.13 -19.47 -16.04
CA ALA A 14 22.53 -19.01 -14.72
C ALA A 14 21.91 -17.65 -14.39
N LEU A 15 21.91 -16.71 -15.33
CA LEU A 15 21.29 -15.39 -15.16
C LEU A 15 19.77 -15.52 -14.94
N PHE A 16 19.10 -16.34 -15.75
CA PHE A 16 17.66 -16.59 -15.61
C PHE A 16 17.31 -17.26 -14.27
N ALA A 17 18.13 -18.22 -13.82
CA ALA A 17 17.94 -18.87 -12.54
C ALA A 17 18.14 -17.88 -11.36
N ALA A 18 19.13 -17.00 -11.45
CA ALA A 18 19.39 -15.96 -10.46
C ALA A 18 18.23 -14.96 -10.37
N ASP A 19 17.71 -14.49 -11.51
CA ASP A 19 16.54 -13.60 -11.57
C ASP A 19 15.29 -14.26 -10.94
N ARG A 20 15.00 -15.52 -11.32
CA ARG A 20 13.90 -16.29 -10.73
C ARG A 20 14.09 -16.56 -9.23
N ALA A 21 15.32 -16.71 -8.77
CA ALA A 21 15.62 -16.88 -7.34
C ALA A 21 15.44 -15.57 -6.57
N TRP A 22 15.85 -14.45 -7.16
CA TRP A 22 15.68 -13.11 -6.63
C TRP A 22 14.22 -12.72 -6.53
N LEU A 23 13.43 -12.95 -7.58
CA LEU A 23 11.98 -12.72 -7.54
C LEU A 23 11.30 -13.57 -6.47
N ARG A 24 11.71 -14.84 -6.30
CA ARG A 24 11.22 -15.69 -5.20
C ARG A 24 11.66 -15.21 -3.82
N HIS A 25 12.82 -14.57 -3.71
CA HIS A 25 13.33 -14.02 -2.46
C HIS A 25 12.57 -12.74 -2.07
N ILE A 26 12.35 -11.83 -3.02
CA ILE A 26 11.56 -10.60 -2.79
C ILE A 26 10.08 -10.94 -2.57
N SER A 27 9.52 -11.86 -3.35
CA SER A 27 8.12 -12.27 -3.24
C SER A 27 7.82 -13.09 -1.97
N ARG A 28 8.81 -13.35 -1.11
CA ARG A 28 8.58 -13.82 0.27
C ARG A 28 8.11 -12.64 1.12
N GLU A 29 6.87 -12.25 0.90
CA GLU A 29 6.08 -11.29 1.67
C GLU A 29 5.54 -11.87 3.00
N ASP A 30 6.00 -13.04 3.45
CA ASP A 30 5.53 -13.64 4.71
C ASP A 30 6.15 -13.02 5.97
N ARG A 31 6.93 -11.95 5.83
CA ARG A 31 7.37 -11.15 6.98
C ARG A 31 6.57 -9.85 6.98
N PRO A 32 5.76 -9.59 8.02
CA PRO A 32 5.15 -8.28 8.16
C PRO A 32 6.27 -7.25 8.12
N LEU A 33 6.17 -6.31 7.18
CA LEU A 33 7.14 -5.24 7.04
C LEU A 33 7.16 -4.50 8.38
N HIS A 34 8.32 -4.48 9.04
CA HIS A 34 8.43 -3.94 10.40
C HIS A 34 8.13 -2.45 10.37
N ASP A 35 6.93 -2.09 10.81
CA ASP A 35 6.41 -0.73 10.78
C ASP A 35 6.09 -0.27 12.21
N PRO A 36 7.11 0.11 12.99
CA PRO A 36 6.93 0.49 14.40
C PRO A 36 6.08 1.76 14.57
N GLU A 37 5.91 2.55 13.52
CA GLU A 37 5.21 3.83 13.55
C GLU A 37 3.89 3.84 12.73
N GLY A 38 3.53 2.73 12.08
CA GLY A 38 2.26 2.58 11.35
C GLY A 38 2.19 3.33 10.02
N TYR A 39 3.33 3.72 9.44
CA TYR A 39 3.39 4.49 8.20
C TYR A 39 2.84 3.73 6.99
N LEU A 40 3.00 2.42 6.94
CA LEU A 40 2.46 1.58 5.87
C LEU A 40 0.94 1.49 5.95
N GLU A 41 0.40 1.38 7.16
CA GLU A 41 -1.04 1.39 7.38
C GLU A 41 -1.62 2.76 7.03
N MET A 42 -0.95 3.84 7.44
CA MET A 42 -1.32 5.21 7.10
C MET A 42 -1.30 5.46 5.59
N THR A 43 -0.26 5.01 4.88
CA THR A 43 -0.17 5.15 3.42
C THR A 43 -1.18 4.28 2.67
N ALA A 44 -1.49 3.08 3.18
CA ALA A 44 -2.56 2.25 2.64
C ALA A 44 -3.94 2.93 2.77
N ARG A 45 -4.25 3.50 3.94
CA ARG A 45 -5.50 4.26 4.16
C ARG A 45 -5.59 5.52 3.30
N MET A 46 -4.47 6.24 3.12
CA MET A 46 -4.39 7.38 2.19
C MET A 46 -4.63 6.96 0.74
N THR A 47 -4.06 5.83 0.34
CA THR A 47 -4.25 5.27 -1.01
C THR A 47 -5.70 4.84 -1.20
N GLU A 48 -6.33 4.26 -0.18
CA GLU A 48 -7.76 3.94 -0.21
C GLU A 48 -8.64 5.19 -0.27
N LEU A 49 -8.21 6.31 0.33
CA LEU A 49 -8.93 7.57 0.20
C LEU A 49 -8.81 8.20 -1.19
N CYS A 50 -7.63 8.11 -1.80
CA CYS A 50 -7.34 8.68 -3.10
C CYS A 50 -7.83 7.81 -4.27
N HIS A 51 -7.83 6.48 -4.10
CA HIS A 51 -8.03 5.50 -5.17
C HIS A 51 -8.92 4.31 -4.78
N GLY A 52 -9.41 4.24 -3.54
CA GLY A 52 -10.30 3.17 -3.08
C GLY A 52 -11.75 3.35 -3.52
N ASP A 53 -12.65 2.60 -2.88
CA ASP A 53 -14.06 2.57 -3.25
C ASP A 53 -14.72 3.94 -3.05
N ARG A 54 -15.12 4.56 -4.17
CA ARG A 54 -15.84 5.84 -4.20
C ARG A 54 -17.06 5.84 -3.28
N GLY A 55 -17.78 4.71 -3.19
CA GLY A 55 -18.97 4.62 -2.32
C GLY A 55 -18.65 4.79 -0.85
N ARG A 56 -17.50 4.26 -0.41
CA ARG A 56 -17.02 4.38 0.98
C ARG A 56 -16.54 5.79 1.29
N VAL A 57 -15.86 6.44 0.34
CA VAL A 57 -15.43 7.85 0.47
C VAL A 57 -16.65 8.78 0.52
N ASP A 58 -17.63 8.58 -0.36
CA ASP A 58 -18.86 9.39 -0.40
C ASP A 58 -19.67 9.27 0.90
N ALA A 59 -19.78 8.06 1.46
CA ALA A 59 -20.46 7.84 2.75
C ALA A 59 -19.76 8.59 3.90
N LEU A 60 -18.43 8.61 3.91
CA LEU A 60 -17.65 9.29 4.94
C LEU A 60 -17.76 10.82 4.81
N LEU A 61 -17.72 11.34 3.58
CA LEU A 61 -17.96 12.77 3.31
C LEU A 61 -19.39 13.19 3.68
N ALA A 62 -20.39 12.36 3.40
CA ALA A 62 -21.78 12.61 3.78
C ALA A 62 -21.93 12.70 5.31
N LEU A 63 -21.26 11.81 6.05
CA LEU A 63 -21.26 11.80 7.50
C LEU A 63 -20.60 13.06 8.08
N GLN A 64 -19.47 13.49 7.52
CA GLN A 64 -18.83 14.76 7.93
C GLN A 64 -19.67 15.98 7.59
N ARG A 65 -20.41 15.97 6.47
CA ARG A 65 -21.30 17.06 6.10
C ARG A 65 -22.54 17.15 7.00
N GLN A 66 -22.99 16.03 7.55
CA GLN A 66 -24.02 16.03 8.59
C GLN A 66 -23.50 16.59 9.92
N ARG A 67 -22.27 16.24 10.34
CA ARG A 67 -21.66 16.78 11.57
C ARG A 67 -21.31 18.27 11.44
N HIS A 68 -20.87 18.69 10.26
CA HIS A 68 -20.41 20.06 9.98
C HIS A 68 -21.18 20.65 8.80
N PRO A 69 -22.47 21.01 8.99
CA PRO A 69 -23.32 21.50 7.90
C PRO A 69 -22.87 22.85 7.34
N GLN A 70 -22.10 23.61 8.11
CA GLN A 70 -21.53 24.91 7.70
C GLN A 70 -20.17 24.78 7.00
N ALA A 71 -19.55 23.59 7.01
CA ALA A 71 -18.23 23.41 6.41
C ALA A 71 -18.30 23.41 4.88
N THR A 72 -17.35 24.10 4.26
CA THR A 72 -17.12 24.05 2.82
C THR A 72 -16.73 22.64 2.38
N GLN A 73 -16.89 22.32 1.10
CA GLN A 73 -16.54 20.98 0.59
C GLN A 73 -15.07 20.62 0.87
N ALA A 74 -14.15 21.58 0.75
CA ALA A 74 -12.74 21.38 1.04
C ALA A 74 -12.48 21.08 2.53
N GLU A 75 -13.21 21.73 3.43
CA GLU A 75 -13.11 21.49 4.87
C GLU A 75 -13.68 20.13 5.26
N VAL A 76 -14.81 19.73 4.67
CA VAL A 76 -15.38 18.39 4.87
C VAL A 76 -14.40 17.30 4.46
N VAL A 77 -13.70 17.47 3.33
CA VAL A 77 -12.65 16.53 2.88
C VAL A 77 -11.46 16.52 3.84
N ARG A 78 -11.03 17.67 4.37
CA ARG A 78 -9.93 17.72 5.36
C ARG A 78 -10.32 17.04 6.67
N LEU A 79 -11.54 17.23 7.14
CA LEU A 79 -12.06 16.59 8.35
C LEU A 79 -12.19 15.08 8.17
N ALA A 80 -12.71 14.64 7.01
CA ALA A 80 -12.74 13.25 6.61
C ALA A 80 -11.33 12.63 6.60
N MET A 81 -10.38 13.30 5.96
CA MET A 81 -9.00 12.85 5.88
C MET A 81 -8.34 12.79 7.26
N ARG A 82 -8.64 13.75 8.15
CA ARG A 82 -8.17 13.73 9.54
C ARG A 82 -8.71 12.52 10.31
N ASP A 83 -10.03 12.26 10.26
CA ASP A 83 -10.64 11.11 10.96
C ASP A 83 -10.08 9.75 10.48
N LEU A 84 -9.59 9.66 9.24
CA LEU A 84 -9.00 8.45 8.68
C LEU A 84 -7.51 8.26 9.02
N LEU A 85 -6.80 9.38 9.12
CA LEU A 85 -5.36 9.44 9.43
C LEU A 85 -5.08 9.42 10.93
N GLU A 86 -6.02 9.86 11.76
CA GLU A 86 -5.87 9.79 13.20
C GLU A 86 -5.79 8.30 13.57
N PRO A 87 -4.72 7.85 14.23
CA PRO A 87 -4.60 6.47 14.64
C PRO A 87 -5.82 6.17 15.50
N GLN A 88 -6.61 5.17 15.09
CA GLN A 88 -7.55 4.55 16.01
C GLN A 88 -6.65 3.92 17.08
N SER A 89 -6.35 4.70 18.12
CA SER A 89 -5.66 4.23 19.30
C SER A 89 -6.38 2.96 19.69
N SER A 90 -5.68 1.86 19.47
CA SER A 90 -6.06 0.54 19.93
C SER A 90 -6.21 0.69 21.44
N SER A 91 -7.44 0.96 21.85
CA SER A 91 -7.98 0.56 23.13
C SER A 91 -8.01 -0.96 23.09
N HIS A 92 -6.81 -1.55 23.20
CA HIS A 92 -6.64 -2.94 23.56
C HIS A 92 -6.57 -2.96 25.09
N PRO A 93 -7.47 -3.71 25.76
CA PRO A 93 -7.54 -3.79 27.22
C PRO A 93 -6.29 -4.41 27.84
#